data_AF-A0A951QEE3-F1
#
_entry.id   AF-A0A951QEE3-F1
#
_cell.length_a   1.000
_cell.length_b   1.000
_cell.length_c   1.000
_cell.angle_alpha   90.00
_cell.angle_beta   90.00
_cell.angle_gamma   90.00
#
_symmetry.space_group_name_H-M   'P 1'
#
loop_
_entity.id
_entity.type
_entity.pdbx_description
1 polymer ?
#
loop_
_entity_poly.entity_id
_entity_poly.type
_entity_poly.pdbx_seq_one_letter_code
_entity_poly.pdbx_strand_id
1 'polypeptide(L)'
;MRDFSMPKSSCPWCGYEMDACTAPSGLDSPGPGDLSICIQCSGFLVFDVALKLQKLEPEQEFQLALKDPAAYAELMKLRSSVREIKEGTP
;
A
#
# COMPACT_ATOMS: atom_id res chain seq x y z
N MET A 1 -6.88 13.92 4.37
CA MET A 1 -6.22 12.65 4.69
C MET A 1 -6.34 12.43 6.18
N ARG A 2 -6.70 11.22 6.62
CA ARG A 2 -6.62 10.82 8.03
C ARG A 2 -5.50 9.81 8.15
N ASP A 3 -4.61 10.05 9.11
CA ASP A 3 -3.50 9.17 9.41
C ASP A 3 -3.93 8.21 10.52
N PHE A 4 -3.70 6.92 10.32
CA PHE A 4 -4.07 5.87 11.28
C PHE A 4 -2.83 5.22 11.83
N SER A 5 -2.67 5.25 13.15
CA SER A 5 -1.61 4.49 13.83
C SER A 5 -1.88 3.01 13.71
N MET A 6 -0.89 2.29 13.17
CA MET A 6 -0.87 0.83 13.07
C MET A 6 0.20 0.27 14.02
N PRO A 7 0.12 -1.03 14.37
CA PRO A 7 1.25 -1.70 14.98
C PRO A 7 2.51 -1.50 14.14
N LYS A 8 3.65 -1.25 14.80
CA LYS A 8 4.93 -1.10 14.11
C LYS A 8 5.17 -2.28 13.18
N SER A 9 5.42 -1.97 11.92
CA SER A 9 5.67 -2.94 10.86
C SER A 9 6.79 -2.43 9.96
N SER A 10 7.48 -3.33 9.28
CA SER A 10 8.53 -2.94 8.34
C SER A 10 8.10 -3.32 6.93
N CYS A 11 8.40 -2.46 5.96
CA CYS A 11 8.11 -2.73 4.57
C CYS A 11 8.89 -3.99 4.14
N PRO A 12 8.23 -5.07 3.71
CA PRO A 12 8.91 -6.30 3.33
C PRO A 12 9.74 -6.14 2.05
N TRP A 13 9.55 -5.05 1.29
CA TRP A 13 10.34 -4.74 0.09
C TRP A 13 11.65 -4.00 0.39
N CYS A 14 11.63 -2.99 1.27
CA CYS A 14 12.78 -2.11 1.50
C CYS A 14 13.22 -1.97 2.96
N GLY A 15 12.52 -2.58 3.90
CA GLY A 15 12.82 -2.53 5.34
C GLY A 15 12.37 -1.25 6.07
N TYR A 16 11.79 -0.27 5.36
CA TYR A 16 11.34 0.98 5.99
C TYR A 16 10.31 0.73 7.09
N GLU A 17 10.53 1.27 8.29
CA GLU A 17 9.60 1.17 9.41
C GLU A 17 8.37 2.05 9.18
N MET A 18 7.19 1.48 9.40
CA MET A 18 5.90 2.11 9.23
C MET A 18 5.07 1.82 10.48
N ASP A 19 4.56 2.89 11.07
CA ASP A 19 3.66 2.89 12.21
C ASP A 19 2.35 3.61 11.90
N ALA A 20 2.17 4.05 10.65
CA ALA A 20 0.94 4.67 10.19
C ALA A 20 0.62 4.38 8.72
N CYS A 21 -0.66 4.44 8.38
CA CYS A 21 -1.15 4.45 7.00
C CYS A 21 -2.18 5.54 6.79
N THR A 22 -2.32 5.98 5.53
CA THR A 22 -3.26 7.02 5.14
C THR A 22 -4.15 6.49 4.02
N ALA A 23 -5.46 6.74 4.11
CA ALA A 23 -6.43 6.35 3.09
C ALA A 23 -7.04 7.59 2.37
N PRO A 24 -7.33 7.53 1.06
CA PRO A 24 -7.95 8.64 0.33
C PRO A 24 -9.37 9.00 0.83
N SER A 25 -10.18 8.02 1.25
CA SER A 25 -11.55 8.25 1.72
C SER A 25 -12.11 7.09 2.54
N GLY A 26 -12.94 7.41 3.55
CA GLY A 26 -13.99 6.53 4.09
C GLY A 26 -13.62 5.33 4.97
N LEU A 27 -12.36 4.90 5.02
CA LEU A 27 -11.93 3.79 5.89
C LEU A 27 -11.43 4.31 7.24
N ASP A 28 -11.99 3.76 8.33
CA ASP A 28 -11.63 4.08 9.72
C ASP A 28 -10.40 3.30 10.23
N SER A 29 -10.02 2.21 9.54
CA SER A 29 -8.84 1.38 9.82
C SER A 29 -8.65 0.41 8.66
N PRO A 30 -7.40 0.02 8.30
CA PRO A 30 -7.20 -1.09 7.38
C PRO A 30 -7.78 -2.38 7.97
N GLY A 31 -8.41 -3.17 7.10
CA GLY A 31 -8.84 -4.54 7.35
C GLY A 31 -7.92 -5.56 6.70
N PRO A 32 -8.03 -6.86 7.08
CA PRO A 32 -7.33 -7.93 6.40
C PRO A 32 -7.68 -7.98 4.90
N GLY A 33 -6.66 -8.10 4.06
CA GLY A 33 -6.78 -8.09 2.60
C GLY A 33 -6.74 -6.70 1.97
N ASP A 34 -6.80 -5.63 2.77
CA ASP A 34 -6.67 -4.27 2.24
C ASP A 34 -5.29 -4.05 1.63
N LEU A 35 -5.28 -3.26 0.57
CA LEU A 35 -4.10 -2.98 -0.23
C LEU A 35 -3.46 -1.67 0.22
N SER A 36 -2.14 -1.64 0.21
CA SER A 36 -1.36 -0.47 0.59
C SER A 36 -0.15 -0.32 -0.33
N ILE A 37 0.49 0.85 -0.27
CA ILE A 37 1.72 1.14 -1.00
C ILE A 37 2.76 1.73 -0.06
N CYS A 38 3.99 1.22 -0.15
CA CYS A 38 5.09 1.83 0.58
C CYS A 38 5.49 3.15 -0.08
N ILE A 39 5.34 4.28 0.63
CA ILE A 39 5.78 5.59 0.13
C ILE A 39 7.30 5.65 -0.10
N GLN A 40 8.08 4.77 0.53
CA GLN A 40 9.54 4.76 0.42
C GLN A 40 10.10 3.93 -0.75
N CYS A 41 9.42 2.89 -1.21
CA CYS A 41 9.90 2.09 -2.34
C CYS A 41 8.86 1.85 -3.44
N SER A 42 7.65 2.40 -3.28
CA SER A 42 6.52 2.22 -4.20
C SER A 42 6.11 0.75 -4.39
N GLY A 43 6.50 -0.13 -3.46
CA GLY A 43 6.12 -1.54 -3.48
C GLY A 43 4.69 -1.72 -2.98
N PHE A 44 3.93 -2.57 -3.65
CA PHE A 44 2.57 -2.93 -3.24
C PHE A 44 2.59 -3.90 -2.06
N LEU A 45 1.68 -3.63 -1.13
CA LEU A 45 1.56 -4.32 0.14
C LEU A 45 0.11 -4.76 0.35
N VAL A 46 -0.07 -5.79 1.15
CA VAL A 46 -1.37 -6.27 1.59
C VAL A 46 -1.34 -6.50 3.10
N PHE A 47 -2.44 -6.15 3.78
CA PHE A 47 -2.59 -6.45 5.20
C PHE A 47 -3.03 -7.90 5.40
N ASP A 48 -2.32 -8.64 6.25
CA ASP A 48 -2.76 -9.98 6.65
C ASP A 48 -3.87 -9.93 7.72
N VAL A 49 -4.30 -11.09 8.18
CA VAL A 49 -5.32 -11.24 9.23
C VAL A 49 -4.91 -10.63 10.58
N ALA A 50 -3.62 -10.43 10.81
CA ALA A 50 -3.06 -9.79 12.00
C ALA A 50 -2.71 -8.32 11.74
N LEU A 51 -3.16 -7.74 10.62
CA LEU A 51 -2.85 -6.39 10.17
C LEU A 51 -1.34 -6.12 10.00
N LYS A 52 -0.55 -7.16 9.71
CA LYS A 52 0.85 -7.02 9.32
C LYS A 52 0.95 -6.86 7.81
N LEU A 53 1.92 -6.05 7.38
CA LEU A 53 2.18 -5.81 5.98
C LEU A 53 2.95 -6.99 5.37
N GLN A 54 2.38 -7.54 4.31
CA GLN A 54 3.01 -8.54 3.44
C GLN A 54 3.23 -7.96 2.04
N LYS A 55 4.11 -8.59 1.27
CA LYS A 55 4.28 -8.24 -0.15
C LYS A 55 3.01 -8.64 -0.89
N LEU A 56 2.54 -7.78 -1.78
CA LEU A 56 1.65 -8.21 -2.84
C LEU A 56 2.51 -8.87 -3.92
N GLU A 57 2.48 -10.20 -3.99
CA GLU A 57 3.28 -10.94 -4.97
C GLU A 57 2.78 -10.68 -6.41
N PRO A 58 3.63 -10.78 -7.43
CA PRO A 58 3.26 -10.47 -8.82
C PRO A 58 2.04 -11.26 -9.32
N GLU A 59 1.90 -12.51 -8.90
CA GLU A 59 0.72 -13.32 -9.23
C GLU A 59 -0.55 -12.74 -8.61
N GLN A 60 -0.49 -12.27 -7.36
CA GLN A 60 -1.63 -11.65 -6.70
C GLN A 60 -2.00 -10.31 -7.34
N GLU A 61 -1.00 -9.52 -7.75
CA GLU A 61 -1.20 -8.28 -8.52
C GLU A 61 -1.87 -8.58 -9.87
N PHE A 62 -1.42 -9.62 -10.58
CA PHE A 62 -2.04 -10.07 -11.83
C PHE A 62 -3.49 -10.53 -11.62
N GLN A 63 -3.75 -11.34 -10.60
CA GLN A 63 -5.10 -11.78 -10.26
C GLN A 63 -6.01 -10.61 -9.87
N LEU A 64 -5.48 -9.60 -9.17
CA LEU A 64 -6.22 -8.39 -8.84
C LEU A 64 -6.62 -7.62 -10.11
N ALA A 65 -5.71 -7.46 -11.06
CA ALA A 65 -6.01 -6.81 -12.33
C ALA A 65 -7.13 -7.51 -13.12
N LEU A 66 -7.26 -8.83 -12.98
CA LEU A 66 -8.34 -9.61 -13.60
C LEU A 66 -9.67 -9.52 -12.85
N LYS A 67 -9.63 -9.58 -11.51
CA LYS A 67 -10.84 -9.66 -10.67
C LYS A 67 -11.44 -8.29 -10.34
N ASP A 68 -10.58 -7.31 -10.10
CA ASP A 68 -10.95 -5.94 -9.76
C ASP A 68 -10.02 -4.93 -10.47
N PRO A 69 -10.29 -4.68 -11.77
CA PRO A 69 -9.48 -3.76 -12.56
C PRO A 69 -9.55 -2.31 -12.04
N ALA A 70 -10.61 -1.94 -11.31
CA ALA A 70 -10.74 -0.60 -10.74
C ALA A 70 -9.76 -0.42 -9.57
N ALA A 71 -9.72 -1.36 -8.62
CA ALA A 71 -8.76 -1.35 -7.52
C ALA A 71 -7.32 -1.39 -8.03
N TYR A 72 -7.04 -2.22 -9.04
CA TYR A 72 -5.72 -2.25 -9.68
C TYR A 72 -5.34 -0.90 -10.31
N ALA A 73 -6.28 -0.26 -11.03
CA ALA A 73 -6.04 1.06 -11.61
C ALA A 73 -5.75 2.14 -10.54
N GLU A 74 -6.41 2.07 -9.38
CA GLU A 74 -6.12 2.97 -8.25
C GLU A 74 -4.73 2.74 -7.65
N LEU A 75 -4.33 1.48 -7.43
CA LEU A 75 -2.97 1.15 -6.99
C LEU A 75 -1.91 1.70 -7.97
N MET A 76 -2.18 1.59 -9.27
CA MET A 76 -1.28 2.10 -10.30
C MET A 76 -1.15 3.63 -10.26
N LYS A 77 -2.26 4.35 -10.01
CA LYS A 77 -2.24 5.80 -9.81
C LYS A 77 -1.40 6.17 -8.58
N LEU A 78 -1.62 5.51 -7.46
CA LEU A 78 -0.85 5.73 -6.23
C LEU A 78 0.65 5.50 -6.46
N ARG A 79 1.02 4.44 -7.20
CA ARG A 79 2.41 4.16 -7.55
C ARG A 79 3.05 5.25 -8.40
N SER A 80 2.33 5.81 -9.37
CA SER A 80 2.80 6.95 -10.16
C SER A 80 3.06 8.16 -9.25
N SER A 81 2.09 8.51 -8.42
CA SER A 81 2.21 9.68 -7.53
C SER A 81 3.36 9.55 -6.52
N VAL A 82 3.56 8.37 -5.92
CA VAL A 82 4.68 8.14 -5.00
C VAL A 82 6.03 8.30 -5.72
N ARG A 83 6.14 7.84 -6.98
CA ARG A 83 7.37 7.99 -7.77
C ARG A 83 7.62 9.44 -8.14
N GLU A 84 6.59 10.15 -8.60
CA GLU A 84 6.67 11.58 -8.93
C GLU A 84 7.12 12.42 -7.73
N ILE A 85 6.58 12.16 -6.54
CA ILE A 85 7.00 12.86 -5.31
C ILE A 85 8.47 12.60 -4.99
N LYS A 86 8.94 11.35 -5.17
CA LYS A 86 10.35 11.00 -4.94
C LYS A 86 11.30 11.62 -5.93
N GLU A 87 10.93 11.69 -7.20
CA GLU A 87 11.77 12.27 -8.26
C GLU A 87 11.73 13.80 -8.25
N GLY A 88 10.69 14.41 -7.68
CA GLY A 88 10.52 15.86 -7.54
C GLY A 88 11.06 16.47 -6.24
N THR A 89 11.77 15.71 -5.40
CA THR A 89 12.41 16.26 -4.20
C THR A 89 13.80 16.81 -4.56
N PRO A 90 14.06 18.13 -4.49
CA PRO A 90 15.37 18.72 -4.77
C PRO A 90 16.44 18.31 -3.75
#